data_AF-A0A9E5ZE76-F1
#
_entry.id   AF-A0A9E5ZE76-F1
#
_cell.length_a   1.000
_cell.length_b   1.000
_cell.length_c   1.000
_cell.angle_alpha   90.00
_cell.angle_beta   90.00
_cell.angle_gamma   90.00
#
_symmetry.space_group_name_H-M   'P 1'
#
loop_
_entity.id
_entity.type
_entity.pdbx_description
1 polymer ?
#
loop_
_entity_poly.entity_id
_entity_poly.type
_entity_poly.pdbx_seq_one_letter_code
_entity_poly.pdbx_strand_id
1 'polypeptide(L)'
;MQYLTGYWEIKQVKKDNKILKTYTISTIVDYFEVHKDMTGFRKKVAPNLDGKFIVNDHKSPFRLEIEDDKLHIYYTQNDTEFKETIVKASKKELIITNQEQVLYIYKPYQPITF
;
A
#
# COMPACT_ATOMS: atom_id res chain seq x y z
N MET A 1 -9.65 2.55 11.65
CA MET A 1 -8.44 2.11 10.92
C MET A 1 -8.41 0.63 10.53
N GLN A 2 -9.51 -0.11 10.71
CA GLN A 2 -9.58 -1.56 10.43
C GLN A 2 -9.35 -1.96 8.95
N TYR A 3 -9.37 -1.01 8.02
CA TYR A 3 -9.33 -1.29 6.58
C TYR A 3 -7.95 -1.11 5.95
N LEU A 4 -6.92 -0.68 6.68
CA LEU A 4 -5.57 -0.58 6.11
C LEU A 4 -4.82 -1.91 6.24
N THR A 5 -4.96 -2.57 7.40
CA THR A 5 -4.26 -3.81 7.67
C THR A 5 -4.71 -4.91 6.72
N GLY A 6 -3.77 -5.52 6.01
CA GLY A 6 -4.05 -6.58 5.06
C GLY A 6 -3.13 -6.56 3.83
N TYR A 7 -3.45 -7.45 2.90
CA TYR A 7 -2.72 -7.61 1.64
C TYR A 7 -3.39 -6.79 0.54
N TRP A 8 -2.60 -5.98 -0.15
CA TRP A 8 -3.05 -5.04 -1.16
C TRP A 8 -2.30 -5.25 -2.47
N GLU A 9 -3.04 -5.54 -3.53
CA GLU A 9 -2.50 -5.67 -4.87
C GLU A 9 -2.63 -4.33 -5.60
N ILE A 10 -1.52 -3.81 -6.14
CA ILE A 10 -1.57 -2.61 -6.96
C ILE A 10 -2.30 -2.91 -8.26
N LYS A 11 -3.32 -2.11 -8.57
CA LYS A 11 -4.12 -2.24 -9.80
C LYS A 11 -3.69 -1.19 -10.82
N GLN A 12 -3.47 0.04 -10.38
CA GLN A 12 -3.29 1.16 -11.28
C GLN A 12 -2.51 2.30 -10.65
N VAL A 13 -1.70 2.98 -11.47
CA VAL A 13 -1.03 4.23 -11.15
C VAL A 13 -1.54 5.32 -12.08
N LYS A 14 -1.96 6.44 -11.52
CA LYS A 14 -2.45 7.60 -12.28
C LYS A 14 -1.73 8.87 -11.85
N LYS A 15 -1.62 9.85 -12.75
CA LYS A 15 -1.16 11.21 -12.46
C LYS A 15 -1.91 12.16 -13.39
N ASP A 16 -2.41 13.28 -12.88
CA ASP A 16 -3.15 14.27 -13.67
C ASP A 16 -4.29 13.67 -14.52
N ASN A 17 -5.06 12.75 -13.93
CA ASN A 17 -6.10 11.95 -14.58
C ASN A 17 -5.64 11.03 -15.73
N LYS A 18 -4.35 10.97 -16.03
CA LYS A 18 -3.76 10.05 -17.00
C LYS A 18 -3.33 8.76 -16.31
N ILE A 19 -3.61 7.64 -16.97
CA ILE A 19 -3.17 6.33 -16.50
C ILE A 19 -1.69 6.18 -16.88
N LEU A 20 -0.82 6.12 -15.88
CA LEU A 20 0.60 5.88 -16.10
C LEU A 20 0.89 4.39 -16.27
N LYS A 21 0.22 3.55 -15.46
CA LYS A 21 0.43 2.10 -15.47
C LYS A 21 -0.81 1.36 -14.99
N THR A 22 -1.12 0.24 -15.63
CA THR A 22 -2.17 -0.70 -15.21
C THR A 22 -1.53 -2.07 -15.04
N TYR A 23 -1.86 -2.74 -13.94
CA TYR A 23 -1.35 -4.07 -13.60
C TYR A 23 -2.52 -5.07 -13.72
N THR A 24 -2.45 -5.95 -14.71
CA THR A 24 -3.45 -7.01 -14.92
C THR A 24 -3.20 -8.22 -14.01
N ILE A 25 -1.93 -8.54 -13.78
CA ILE A 25 -1.46 -9.56 -12.84
C ILE A 25 -0.28 -8.92 -12.08
N SER A 26 -0.46 -8.58 -10.80
CA SER A 26 0.68 -8.13 -10.00
C SER A 26 1.38 -9.34 -9.39
N THR A 27 2.66 -9.50 -9.71
CA THR A 27 3.53 -10.50 -9.08
C THR A 27 4.00 -10.10 -7.68
N ILE A 28 3.66 -8.88 -7.24
CA ILE A 28 4.03 -8.32 -5.95
C ILE A 28 2.78 -7.72 -5.29
N VAL A 29 2.60 -8.05 -4.03
CA VAL A 29 1.53 -7.58 -3.15
C VAL A 29 2.18 -6.75 -2.04
N ASP A 30 1.57 -5.64 -1.66
CA ASP A 30 1.99 -4.86 -0.50
C ASP A 30 1.16 -5.31 0.72
N TYR A 31 1.82 -5.82 1.76
CA TYR A 31 1.20 -6.08 3.05
C TYR A 31 1.38 -4.87 3.95
N PHE A 32 0.29 -4.39 4.53
CA PHE A 32 0.28 -3.32 5.51
C PHE A 32 -0.14 -3.89 6.86
N GLU A 33 0.64 -3.61 7.90
CA GLU A 33 0.26 -3.86 9.28
C GLU A 33 0.19 -2.52 10.00
N VAL A 34 -0.93 -2.26 10.69
CA VAL A 34 -1.16 -1.01 11.42
C VAL A 34 -1.47 -1.37 12.87
N HIS A 35 -0.67 -0.85 13.77
CA HIS A 35 -0.81 -1.02 15.21
C HIS A 35 -1.78 0.01 15.79
N LYS A 36 -2.17 -0.19 17.05
CA LYS A 36 -3.12 0.70 17.75
C LYS A 36 -2.56 2.11 18.01
N ASP A 37 -1.25 2.24 18.06
CA ASP A 37 -0.51 3.48 18.32
C ASP A 37 -0.24 4.30 17.04
N MET A 38 -0.95 4.02 15.95
CA MET A 38 -0.77 4.65 14.63
C MET A 38 0.58 4.32 13.96
N THR A 39 1.39 3.42 14.51
CA THR A 39 2.60 2.93 13.85
C THR A 39 2.30 1.68 13.02
N GLY A 40 3.23 1.28 12.17
CA GLY A 40 3.06 0.08 11.37
C GLY A 40 4.26 -0.22 10.51
N PHE A 41 4.10 -1.18 9.61
CA PHE A 41 5.08 -1.45 8.57
C PHE A 41 4.41 -1.91 7.28
N ARG A 42 5.07 -1.58 6.17
CA ARG A 42 4.75 -2.06 4.84
C ARG A 42 5.78 -3.10 4.43
N LYS A 43 5.34 -4.18 3.80
CA LYS A 43 6.22 -5.23 3.27
C LYS A 43 5.80 -5.61 1.86
N LYS A 44 6.76 -5.73 0.95
CA LYS A 44 6.52 -6.28 -0.38
C LYS A 44 6.60 -7.79 -0.33
N VAL A 45 5.54 -8.46 -0.75
CA VAL A 45 5.39 -9.91 -0.73
C VAL A 45 5.15 -10.38 -2.16
N ALA A 46 5.98 -11.28 -2.66
CA ALA A 46 5.74 -11.95 -3.93
C ALA A 46 5.09 -13.31 -3.66
N PRO A 47 3.81 -13.51 -4.01
CA PRO A 47 3.23 -14.85 -3.98
C PRO A 47 3.87 -15.70 -5.08
N ASN A 48 4.55 -16.80 -4.73
CA ASN A 48 4.93 -17.78 -5.74
C ASN A 48 3.71 -18.60 -6.16
N LEU A 49 3.72 -19.04 -7.42
CA LEU A 49 2.69 -19.92 -7.99
C LEU A 49 2.54 -21.26 -7.24
N ASP A 50 3.57 -21.68 -6.49
CA ASP A 50 3.56 -22.90 -5.65
C ASP A 50 3.06 -22.68 -4.20
N GLY A 51 2.46 -21.52 -3.89
CA GLY A 51 1.87 -21.25 -2.57
C GLY A 51 2.87 -20.98 -1.43
N LYS A 52 4.18 -20.97 -1.71
CA LYS A 52 5.24 -20.58 -0.76
C LYS A 52 5.63 -19.11 -0.97
N PHE A 53 5.35 -18.25 0.01
CA PHE A 53 5.74 -16.84 -0.06
C PHE A 53 7.27 -16.70 0.00
N ILE A 54 7.91 -16.09 -1.01
CA ILE A 54 9.28 -15.59 -0.86
C ILE A 54 9.15 -14.26 -0.14
N VAL A 55 9.28 -14.34 1.17
CA VAL A 55 9.22 -13.20 2.06
C VAL A 55 10.60 -12.52 2.03
N ASN A 56 10.79 -11.51 1.18
CA ASN A 56 11.96 -10.65 1.33
C ASN A 56 11.78 -9.87 2.64
N ASP A 57 12.69 -10.01 3.60
CA ASP A 57 12.41 -9.61 4.99
C ASP A 57 12.47 -8.10 5.26
N HIS A 58 12.67 -7.30 4.20
CA HIS A 58 12.66 -5.85 4.27
C HIS A 58 11.25 -5.33 4.58
N LYS A 59 11.05 -4.97 5.84
CA LYS A 59 9.91 -4.20 6.34
C LYS A 59 10.26 -2.72 6.29
N SER A 60 9.38 -1.91 5.73
CA SER A 60 9.46 -0.46 5.75
C SER A 60 8.55 0.06 6.87
N PRO A 61 9.08 0.44 8.04
CA PRO A 61 8.27 1.00 9.11
C PRO A 61 7.65 2.32 8.65
N PHE A 62 6.44 2.59 9.13
CA PHE A 62 5.75 3.85 8.88
C PHE A 62 4.99 4.33 10.12
N ARG A 63 4.66 5.62 10.14
CA ARG A 63 3.75 6.25 11.09
C ARG A 63 2.56 6.85 10.37
N LEU A 64 1.38 6.75 10.99
CA LEU A 64 0.17 7.38 10.52
C LEU A 64 -0.12 8.63 11.35
N GLU A 65 -0.53 9.70 10.68
CA GLU A 65 -0.90 10.96 11.32
C GLU A 65 -2.12 11.57 10.66
N ILE A 66 -2.96 12.23 11.45
CA ILE A 66 -4.10 12.96 10.94
C ILE A 66 -3.75 14.43 10.94
N GLU A 67 -3.70 15.02 9.75
CA GLU A 67 -3.47 16.46 9.53
C GLU A 67 -4.49 16.96 8.52
N ASP A 68 -5.12 18.11 8.79
CA ASP A 68 -6.14 18.71 7.92
C ASP A 68 -7.28 17.74 7.56
N ASP A 69 -7.77 16.98 8.54
CA ASP A 69 -8.78 15.92 8.40
C ASP A 69 -8.41 14.80 7.40
N LYS A 70 -7.13 14.69 7.05
CA LYS A 70 -6.60 13.66 6.16
C LYS A 70 -5.62 12.76 6.91
N LEU A 71 -5.68 11.48 6.58
CA LEU A 71 -4.76 10.48 7.12
C LEU A 71 -3.52 10.39 6.22
N HIS A 72 -2.35 10.63 6.79
CA HIS A 72 -1.06 10.57 6.12
C HIS A 72 -0.24 9.39 6.61
N ILE A 73 0.59 8.85 5.72
CA ILE A 73 1.59 7.82 5.97
C ILE A 73 2.95 8.50 5.83
N TYR A 74 3.75 8.40 6.89
CA TYR A 74 5.12 8.86 6.95
C TYR A 74 6.06 7.67 7.05
N TYR A 75 7.05 7.60 6.17
CA TYR A 75 8.08 6.56 6.24
C TYR A 75 9.42 7.10 5.75
N THR A 76 10.50 6.51 6.25
CA THR A 76 11.87 6.87 5.85
C THR A 76 12.43 5.77 4.97
N GLN A 77 13.00 6.16 3.83
CA GLN A 77 13.74 5.27 2.96
C GLN A 77 15.03 5.96 2.53
N ASN A 78 16.18 5.33 2.77
CA ASN A 78 17.50 5.87 2.44
C ASN A 78 17.71 7.31 2.98
N ASP A 79 17.45 7.52 4.28
CA ASP A 79 17.55 8.83 4.96
C ASP A 79 16.66 9.95 4.38
N THR A 80 15.70 9.59 3.52
CA THR A 80 14.70 10.50 2.97
C THR A 80 13.34 10.18 3.55
N GLU A 81 12.67 11.19 4.12
CA GLU A 81 11.30 11.08 4.60
C GLU A 81 10.31 11.25 3.44
N PHE A 82 9.38 10.31 3.34
CA PHE A 82 8.29 10.33 2.38
C PHE A 82 6.97 10.54 3.10
N LYS A 83 6.12 11.37 2.49
CA LYS A 83 4.76 11.63 2.91
C LYS A 83 3.79 11.19 1.82
N GLU A 84 2.88 10.29 2.18
CA GLU A 84 1.76 9.87 1.34
C GLU A 84 0.44 10.14 2.07
N THR A 85 -0.63 10.44 1.34
CA THR A 85 -1.96 10.67 1.89
C THR A 85 -2.89 9.52 1.50
N ILE A 86 -3.60 8.96 2.47
CA ILE A 86 -4.65 7.97 2.24
C ILE A 86 -5.91 8.72 1.82
N VAL A 87 -6.20 8.70 0.52
CA VAL A 87 -7.37 9.33 -0.07
C VAL A 87 -8.64 8.51 0.22
N LYS A 88 -8.52 7.18 0.23
CA LYS A 88 -9.62 6.26 0.49
C LYS A 88 -9.10 4.94 1.05
N ALA A 89 -9.73 4.44 2.11
CA ALA A 89 -9.48 3.11 2.62
C ALA A 89 -10.80 2.42 2.96
N SER A 90 -11.08 1.30 2.30
CA SER A 90 -12.31 0.52 2.47
C SER A 90 -12.01 -0.97 2.30
N LYS A 91 -12.96 -1.85 2.63
CA LYS A 91 -12.78 -3.30 2.44
C LYS A 91 -12.46 -3.73 1.00
N LYS A 92 -12.75 -2.89 -0.01
CA LYS A 92 -12.65 -3.24 -1.44
C LYS A 92 -11.59 -2.44 -2.19
N GLU A 93 -11.11 -1.35 -1.63
CA GLU A 93 -10.28 -0.39 -2.35
C GLU A 93 -9.49 0.47 -1.37
N LEU A 94 -8.21 0.64 -1.69
CA LEU A 94 -7.28 1.53 -1.01
C LEU A 94 -6.66 2.46 -2.07
N ILE A 95 -6.72 3.76 -1.84
CA ILE A 95 -6.17 4.79 -2.72
C ILE A 95 -5.22 5.65 -1.90
N ILE A 96 -3.97 5.70 -2.33
CA ILE A 96 -2.89 6.47 -1.71
C ILE A 96 -2.38 7.48 -2.74
N THR A 97 -2.03 8.69 -2.31
CA THR A 97 -1.38 9.69 -3.15
C THR A 97 -0.10 10.22 -2.53
N ASN A 98 0.88 10.58 -3.36
CA ASN A 98 2.09 11.23 -2.89
C ASN A 98 2.02 12.76 -3.08
N GLN A 99 3.07 13.47 -2.66
CA GLN A 99 3.19 14.92 -2.83
C GLN A 99 3.16 15.38 -4.30
N GLU A 100 3.49 14.49 -5.24
CA GLU A 100 3.43 14.76 -6.69
C GLU A 100 2.05 14.49 -7.32
N GLN A 101 1.00 14.25 -6.51
CA GLN A 101 -0.35 13.93 -6.97
C GLN A 101 -0.43 12.64 -7.81
N VAL A 102 0.55 11.75 -7.66
CA VAL A 102 0.46 10.39 -8.21
C VAL A 102 -0.51 9.61 -7.34
N LEU A 103 -1.50 8.96 -7.96
CA LEU A 103 -2.48 8.10 -7.31
C LEU A 103 -2.12 6.64 -7.51
N TYR A 104 -1.97 5.93 -6.41
CA TYR A 104 -1.78 4.49 -6.35
C TYR A 104 -3.09 3.84 -5.93
N ILE A 105 -3.69 3.09 -6.84
CA ILE A 105 -4.98 2.43 -6.64
C ILE A 105 -4.73 0.95 -6.40
N TYR A 106 -5.19 0.47 -5.26
CA TYR A 106 -5.04 -0.90 -4.78
C TYR A 106 -6.40 -1.59 -4.64
N LYS A 107 -6.40 -2.91 -4.84
CA LYS A 107 -7.50 -3.81 -4.49
C LYS A 107 -7.03 -4.78 -3.41
N PRO A 108 -7.91 -5.29 -2.54
CA PRO A 108 -7.55 -6.32 -1.58
C PRO A 108 -7.06 -7.55 -2.34
N TYR A 109 -5.92 -8.10 -1.94
CA TYR A 109 -5.43 -9.36 -2.48
C TYR A 109 -6.30 -10.50 -2.01
N GLN A 110 -6.78 -11.30 -2.95
CA GLN A 110 -7.47 -12.55 -2.68
C GLN A 110 -6.59 -13.67 -3.25
N PRO A 111 -6.20 -14.69 -2.46
CA PRO A 111 -5.52 -15.85 -2.98
C PRO A 111 -6.38 -16.46 -4.10
N ILE A 112 -5.76 -16.81 -5.22
CA ILE A 112 -6.43 -17.60 -6.25
C ILE A 112 -6.55 -19.01 -5.68
N THR A 113 -7.70 -19.33 -5.10
CA THR A 113 -8.07 -20.73 -4.80
C THR A 113 -8.45 -21.39 -6.12
N PHE A 114 -7.71 -22.43 -6.51
CA PHE A 114 -8.11 -23.38 -7.54
C PHE A 114 -9.02 -24.46 -6.96
#